data_AF-A0A674HFM0-F1
#
_entry.id   AF-A0A674HFM0-F1
#
_cell.length_a   1.000
_cell.length_b   1.000
_cell.length_c   1.000
_cell.angle_alpha   90.00
_cell.angle_beta   90.00
_cell.angle_gamma   90.00
#
_symmetry.space_group_name_H-M   'P 1'
#
loop_
_entity.id
_entity.type
_entity.pdbx_description
1 polymer ?
#
loop_
_entity_poly.entity_id
_entity_poly.type
_entity_poly.pdbx_seq_one_letter_code
_entity_poly.pdbx_strand_id
1 'polypeptide(L)'
;MPEIGLSTPKIGLSTPKITPGNPKNHTWEPQITPGNPKKLHLDPKNHTWDPQNPPWDPQKSPWDPQKSPWDPQNPPGTPKSPLGPPTVAPGGSFPPRAAPGAPQNRGPPLTGGPPKFGGQRGDSVVLENVTPEGKELPGSLGRLMNPGHALEAAWLLLEFSGRRGDADLGARAVAALVEGPLKWGWDPQHGGLFYFLDADGHCPTQLEWSLKLWWPHAEAMVALLAAQRFQPRPSLVSQFLQLAQYTFDKFRDPEHGEWFGYLNRDGSVALSIKGGPYKGCFHVARALLMCEEMLDDILEGEKPPQ
;
A
#
# COMPACT_ATOMS: atom_id res chain seq x y z
N MET A 1 50.70 39.07 15.34
CA MET A 1 50.76 39.91 14.14
C MET A 1 51.82 39.30 13.22
N PRO A 2 51.55 39.07 11.92
CA PRO A 2 51.13 40.09 10.97
C PRO A 2 49.86 39.77 10.14
N GLU A 3 49.50 40.74 9.30
CA GLU A 3 48.23 41.01 8.64
C GLU A 3 47.94 40.23 7.34
N ILE A 4 46.64 39.95 7.18
CA ILE A 4 45.72 40.02 6.02
C ILE A 4 46.30 40.18 4.60
N GLY A 5 45.88 39.28 3.70
CA GLY A 5 45.74 39.52 2.27
C GLY A 5 44.52 38.79 1.71
N LEU A 6 43.41 39.52 1.51
CA LEU A 6 42.20 39.05 0.84
C LEU A 6 42.40 39.01 -0.68
N SER A 7 42.20 37.85 -1.31
CA SER A 7 42.06 37.74 -2.77
C SER A 7 40.82 36.92 -3.14
N THR A 8 39.84 37.60 -3.73
CA THR A 8 38.61 37.04 -4.31
C THR A 8 38.88 36.21 -5.58
N PRO A 9 38.28 35.02 -5.78
CA PRO A 9 38.29 34.35 -7.08
C PRO A 9 37.19 34.89 -7.99
N LYS A 10 37.58 35.37 -9.18
CA LYS A 10 36.67 35.80 -10.26
C LYS A 10 36.11 34.56 -10.99
N ILE A 11 34.79 34.50 -11.13
CA ILE A 11 34.06 33.55 -11.98
C ILE A 11 34.17 34.02 -13.44
N GLY A 12 34.77 33.20 -14.30
CA GLY A 12 34.82 33.40 -15.74
C GLY A 12 33.77 32.55 -16.45
N LEU A 13 32.79 33.21 -17.09
CA LEU A 13 31.85 32.60 -18.03
C LEU A 13 32.57 32.28 -19.35
N SER A 14 32.53 31.01 -19.78
CA SER A 14 32.86 30.62 -21.16
C SER A 14 31.74 29.75 -21.74
N THR A 15 31.03 30.29 -22.72
CA THR A 15 30.00 29.62 -23.53
C THR A 15 30.62 28.68 -24.57
N PRO A 16 30.17 27.42 -24.73
CA PRO A 16 30.56 26.59 -25.86
C PRO A 16 29.66 26.85 -27.08
N LYS A 17 30.27 27.12 -28.24
CA LYS A 17 29.63 27.17 -29.56
C LYS A 17 29.50 25.74 -30.13
N ILE A 18 28.31 25.36 -30.58
CA ILE A 18 28.06 24.14 -31.37
C ILE A 18 27.66 24.57 -32.78
N THR A 19 28.30 23.99 -33.80
CA THR A 19 27.89 24.09 -35.22
C THR A 19 27.63 22.69 -35.76
N PRO A 20 26.68 22.51 -36.70
CA PRO A 20 26.00 21.23 -36.93
C PRO A 20 26.63 20.38 -38.05
N GLY A 21 26.61 19.07 -37.87
CA GLY A 21 26.89 18.08 -38.90
C GLY A 21 25.91 16.90 -38.82
N ASN A 22 25.28 16.57 -39.95
CA ASN A 22 24.49 15.38 -40.28
C ASN A 22 24.96 14.96 -41.70
N PRO A 23 24.73 13.76 -42.30
CA PRO A 23 23.85 12.66 -41.87
C PRO A 23 24.25 11.19 -42.21
N LYS A 24 23.32 10.28 -41.85
CA LYS A 24 22.94 8.95 -42.44
C LYS A 24 23.52 7.70 -41.75
N ASN A 25 22.80 6.60 -41.52
CA ASN A 25 21.38 6.20 -41.49
C ASN A 25 21.41 4.71 -41.03
N HIS A 26 20.42 4.21 -40.29
CA HIS A 26 19.62 3.02 -40.65
C HIS A 26 18.52 2.74 -39.61
N THR A 27 17.31 2.99 -40.10
CA THR A 27 15.92 2.78 -39.68
C THR A 27 15.53 1.44 -39.04
N TRP A 28 14.67 1.50 -38.02
CA TRP A 28 13.49 0.63 -37.85
C TRP A 28 12.38 1.39 -37.10
N GLU A 29 11.27 1.69 -37.77
CA GLU A 29 10.05 2.29 -37.21
C GLU A 29 8.91 1.27 -37.27
N PRO A 30 8.09 1.09 -36.22
CA PRO A 30 6.81 0.41 -36.31
C PRO A 30 5.69 1.37 -36.74
N GLN A 31 4.91 0.96 -37.74
CA GLN A 31 3.80 1.73 -38.29
C GLN A 31 2.57 1.74 -37.37
N ILE A 32 1.99 2.92 -37.13
CA ILE A 32 0.62 3.10 -36.63
C ILE A 32 -0.17 3.83 -37.71
N THR A 33 -1.28 3.23 -38.14
CA THR A 33 -2.23 3.79 -39.12
C THR A 33 -3.09 4.90 -38.49
N PRO A 34 -3.39 6.03 -39.18
CA PRO A 34 -4.23 7.10 -38.63
C PRO A 34 -5.73 6.84 -38.88
N GLY A 35 -6.51 6.68 -37.80
CA GLY A 35 -7.97 6.64 -37.83
C GLY A 35 -8.61 7.95 -37.33
N ASN A 36 -9.09 8.76 -38.28
CA ASN A 36 -10.14 9.80 -38.26
C ASN A 36 -10.48 10.59 -36.94
N PRO A 37 -10.16 11.90 -36.84
CA PRO A 37 -10.48 12.73 -35.69
C PRO A 37 -11.82 13.48 -35.89
N LYS A 38 -12.96 12.82 -35.64
CA LYS A 38 -14.27 13.51 -35.48
C LYS A 38 -15.14 12.85 -34.42
N LYS A 39 -14.78 13.04 -33.14
CA LYS A 39 -15.67 13.18 -31.97
C LYS A 39 -14.84 13.39 -30.70
N LEU A 40 -14.21 14.55 -30.59
CA LEU A 40 -13.79 15.09 -29.29
C LEU A 40 -14.57 16.38 -29.10
N HIS A 41 -15.75 16.26 -28.49
CA HIS A 41 -16.56 17.40 -28.07
C HIS A 41 -16.28 17.61 -26.59
N LEU A 42 -15.23 18.40 -26.30
CA LEU A 42 -15.04 19.01 -24.99
C LEU A 42 -15.82 20.33 -25.01
N ASP A 43 -17.13 20.25 -24.78
CA ASP A 43 -17.96 21.41 -24.47
C ASP A 43 -17.82 21.73 -22.97
N PRO A 44 -17.38 22.94 -22.58
CA PRO A 44 -17.19 23.33 -21.18
C PRO A 44 -18.48 23.45 -20.34
N LYS A 45 -19.66 23.09 -20.86
CA LYS A 45 -20.95 23.26 -20.17
C LYS A 45 -21.54 22.00 -19.51
N ASN A 46 -20.91 20.84 -19.59
CA ASN A 46 -21.44 19.63 -18.95
C ASN A 46 -20.85 19.42 -17.55
N HIS A 47 -21.46 20.08 -16.56
CA HIS A 47 -21.25 19.79 -15.14
C HIS A 47 -21.85 18.40 -14.82
N THR A 48 -21.01 17.40 -14.52
CA THR A 48 -21.45 16.12 -13.94
C THR A 48 -21.47 16.18 -12.42
N TRP A 49 -22.07 17.23 -11.85
CA TRP A 49 -22.40 17.27 -10.44
C TRP A 49 -23.90 17.50 -10.30
N ASP A 50 -24.62 16.40 -10.13
CA ASP A 50 -26.04 16.39 -9.78
C ASP A 50 -26.16 16.00 -8.30
N PRO A 51 -26.55 16.91 -7.40
CA PRO A 51 -26.71 16.61 -5.98
C PRO A 51 -27.81 15.58 -5.69
N GLN A 52 -28.69 15.29 -6.65
CA GLN A 52 -29.70 14.23 -6.53
C GLN A 52 -29.22 12.87 -7.07
N ASN A 53 -28.08 12.81 -7.76
CA ASN A 53 -27.59 11.60 -8.40
C ASN A 53 -26.04 11.55 -8.45
N PRO A 54 -25.37 11.36 -7.31
CA PRO A 54 -23.91 11.37 -7.24
C PRO A 54 -23.28 10.13 -7.91
N PRO A 55 -22.08 10.25 -8.51
CA PRO A 55 -21.41 9.14 -9.21
C PRO A 55 -20.92 8.00 -8.28
N TRP A 56 -21.14 8.13 -6.96
CA TRP A 56 -20.86 7.14 -5.93
C TRP A 56 -22.12 6.54 -5.30
N ASP A 57 -23.30 6.68 -5.95
CA ASP A 57 -24.52 5.96 -5.55
C ASP A 57 -24.27 4.43 -5.53
N PRO A 58 -24.30 3.77 -4.35
CA PRO A 58 -24.00 2.35 -4.21
C PRO A 58 -24.95 1.44 -5.00
N GLN A 59 -26.17 1.90 -5.30
CA GLN A 59 -27.18 1.11 -6.00
C GLN A 59 -27.03 1.15 -7.53
N LYS A 60 -26.22 2.07 -8.07
CA LYS A 60 -26.03 2.27 -9.51
C LYS A 60 -24.57 2.18 -9.96
N SER A 61 -23.69 1.85 -9.02
CA SER A 61 -22.28 1.63 -9.27
C SER A 61 -22.04 0.44 -10.23
N PRO A 62 -21.06 0.49 -11.15
CA PRO A 62 -20.63 -0.68 -11.94
C PRO A 62 -20.08 -1.83 -11.08
N TRP A 63 -19.96 -1.59 -9.77
CA TRP A 63 -19.42 -2.47 -8.76
C TRP A 63 -20.52 -3.20 -7.96
N ASP A 64 -21.73 -3.34 -8.52
CA ASP A 64 -22.74 -4.30 -8.05
C ASP A 64 -22.12 -5.72 -8.03
N PRO A 65 -21.99 -6.38 -6.86
CA PRO A 65 -21.41 -7.72 -6.75
C PRO A 65 -22.13 -8.76 -7.62
N GLN A 66 -23.41 -8.54 -7.93
CA GLN A 66 -24.21 -9.43 -8.79
C GLN A 66 -24.01 -9.18 -10.29
N LYS A 67 -23.32 -8.10 -10.67
CA LYS A 67 -23.06 -7.72 -12.09
C LYS A 67 -21.57 -7.58 -12.40
N SER A 68 -20.71 -8.10 -11.53
CA SER A 68 -19.27 -8.19 -11.77
C SER A 68 -18.99 -9.16 -12.94
N PRO A 69 -18.05 -8.85 -13.85
CA PRO A 69 -17.65 -9.76 -14.94
C PRO A 69 -16.92 -11.02 -14.46
N TRP A 70 -16.79 -11.20 -13.14
CA TRP A 70 -16.18 -12.35 -12.48
C TRP A 70 -17.21 -13.21 -11.74
N ASP A 71 -18.38 -13.42 -12.34
CA ASP A 71 -19.35 -14.43 -11.90
C ASP A 71 -18.72 -15.84 -12.02
N PRO A 72 -18.58 -16.60 -10.91
CA PRO A 72 -18.06 -17.98 -10.94
C PRO A 72 -18.89 -18.94 -11.78
N GLN A 73 -20.15 -18.60 -12.09
CA GLN A 73 -21.04 -19.44 -12.89
C GLN A 73 -20.88 -19.24 -14.40
N ASN A 74 -20.11 -18.26 -14.87
CA ASN A 74 -19.93 -18.04 -16.30
C ASN A 74 -18.58 -17.35 -16.66
N PRO A 75 -17.47 -18.11 -16.79
CA PRO A 75 -16.17 -17.53 -17.15
C PRO A 75 -16.14 -17.09 -18.63
N PRO A 76 -15.55 -15.94 -18.97
CA PRO A 76 -15.42 -15.51 -20.36
C PRO A 76 -14.30 -16.29 -21.06
N GLY A 77 -14.68 -17.07 -22.08
CA GLY A 77 -13.74 -17.65 -23.06
C GLY A 77 -13.78 -19.17 -23.18
N THR A 78 -14.88 -19.72 -23.69
CA THR A 78 -14.83 -21.03 -24.36
C THR A 78 -14.57 -20.79 -25.86
N PRO A 79 -13.48 -21.30 -26.44
CA PRO A 79 -13.32 -21.29 -27.89
C PRO A 79 -14.35 -22.25 -28.51
N LYS A 80 -15.37 -21.70 -29.17
CA LYS A 80 -16.25 -22.49 -30.05
C LYS A 80 -15.53 -22.71 -31.39
N SER A 81 -14.74 -23.78 -31.52
CA SER A 81 -14.48 -24.56 -32.76
C SER A 81 -13.34 -25.56 -32.57
N PRO A 82 -13.35 -26.74 -33.23
CA PRO A 82 -12.38 -27.81 -32.98
C PRO A 82 -11.02 -27.49 -33.63
N LEU A 83 -9.96 -27.53 -32.83
CA LEU A 83 -8.57 -27.46 -33.31
C LEU A 83 -8.21 -28.80 -33.99
N GLY A 84 -7.86 -28.75 -35.28
CA GLY A 84 -7.23 -29.86 -35.99
C GLY A 84 -5.81 -30.16 -35.47
N PRO A 85 -5.21 -31.31 -35.81
CA PRO A 85 -3.93 -31.73 -35.24
C PRO A 85 -2.78 -30.80 -35.70
N PRO A 86 -1.77 -30.56 -34.83
CA PRO A 86 -0.70 -29.62 -35.13
C PRO A 86 0.23 -30.15 -36.21
N THR A 87 0.48 -29.32 -37.23
CA THR A 87 1.46 -29.56 -38.28
C THR A 87 2.86 -29.18 -37.76
N VAL A 88 3.82 -30.11 -37.85
CA VAL A 88 5.23 -29.88 -37.48
C VAL A 88 5.95 -29.20 -38.67
N ALA A 89 6.51 -28.01 -38.44
CA ALA A 89 7.46 -27.38 -39.36
C ALA A 89 8.90 -27.63 -38.88
N PRO A 90 9.87 -27.99 -39.76
CA PRO A 90 11.21 -28.36 -39.34
C PRO A 90 12.15 -27.16 -39.23
N GLY A 91 13.02 -27.19 -38.21
CA GLY A 91 14.40 -26.68 -38.27
C GLY A 91 14.60 -25.16 -38.12
N GLY A 92 14.79 -24.71 -36.88
CA GLY A 92 15.43 -23.42 -36.56
C GLY A 92 16.45 -23.63 -35.45
N SER A 93 17.74 -23.57 -35.79
CA SER A 93 18.88 -23.71 -34.86
C SER A 93 19.00 -22.51 -33.92
N PHE A 94 19.02 -22.73 -32.61
CA PHE A 94 19.41 -21.73 -31.62
C PHE A 94 20.96 -21.59 -31.57
N PRO A 95 21.52 -20.37 -31.47
CA PRO A 95 22.96 -20.19 -31.32
C PRO A 95 23.42 -20.61 -29.90
N PRO A 96 24.69 -21.04 -29.73
CA PRO A 96 25.15 -21.59 -28.47
C PRO A 96 25.43 -20.53 -27.41
N ARG A 97 25.26 -20.97 -26.17
CA ARG A 97 25.58 -20.39 -24.87
C ARG A 97 26.80 -19.45 -24.86
N ALA A 98 26.61 -18.24 -24.35
CA ALA A 98 27.67 -17.26 -24.13
C ALA A 98 28.77 -17.77 -23.16
N ALA A 99 30.01 -17.40 -23.46
CA ALA A 99 31.23 -17.77 -22.75
C ALA A 99 31.30 -17.19 -21.31
N PRO A 100 32.04 -17.82 -20.38
CA PRO A 100 32.21 -17.32 -19.03
C PRO A 100 33.25 -16.18 -19.02
N GLY A 101 32.86 -14.97 -18.61
CA GLY A 101 33.82 -13.87 -18.48
C GLY A 101 33.29 -12.43 -18.44
N ALA A 102 31.98 -12.19 -18.54
CA ALA A 102 31.46 -10.83 -18.39
C ALA A 102 31.44 -10.42 -16.89
N PRO A 103 31.99 -9.25 -16.51
CA PRO A 103 31.89 -8.76 -15.14
C PRO A 103 30.42 -8.53 -14.81
N GLN A 104 29.89 -9.33 -13.87
CA GLN A 104 28.61 -9.06 -13.26
C GLN A 104 28.75 -7.77 -12.48
N ASN A 105 28.22 -6.68 -13.02
CA ASN A 105 28.06 -5.44 -12.28
C ASN A 105 26.97 -5.68 -11.22
N ARG A 106 27.34 -6.37 -10.13
CA ARG A 106 26.47 -6.47 -8.95
C ARG A 106 26.46 -5.07 -8.35
N GLY A 107 25.36 -4.36 -8.58
CA GLY A 107 25.00 -3.24 -7.72
C GLY A 107 25.05 -3.68 -6.26
N PRO A 108 25.22 -2.74 -5.32
CA PRO A 108 25.27 -3.06 -3.89
C PRO A 108 24.05 -3.93 -3.52
N PRO A 109 24.22 -4.93 -2.63
CA PRO A 109 23.10 -5.74 -2.20
C PRO A 109 21.98 -4.83 -1.68
N LEU A 110 20.74 -5.10 -2.08
CA LEU A 110 19.56 -4.47 -1.46
C LEU A 110 19.56 -4.87 0.02
N THR A 111 20.16 -4.07 0.87
CA THR A 111 20.14 -4.24 2.32
C THR A 111 18.73 -3.90 2.79
N GLY A 112 17.90 -4.92 3.05
CA GLY A 112 16.56 -4.72 3.61
C GLY A 112 15.49 -5.69 3.10
N GLY A 113 15.75 -7.00 3.07
CA GLY A 113 14.70 -7.98 2.79
C GLY A 113 13.56 -7.97 3.83
N PRO A 114 12.42 -8.63 3.55
CA PRO A 114 11.33 -8.74 4.51
C PRO A 114 11.81 -9.39 5.83
N PRO A 115 11.14 -9.11 6.96
CA PRO A 115 11.44 -9.79 8.21
C PRO A 115 11.31 -11.30 8.05
N LYS A 116 12.28 -12.06 8.58
CA LYS A 116 12.25 -13.52 8.60
C LYS A 116 11.53 -13.99 9.85
N PHE A 117 10.45 -14.76 9.68
CA PHE A 117 9.73 -15.39 10.78
C PHE A 117 10.40 -16.74 11.11
N GLY A 118 10.81 -16.94 12.36
CA GLY A 118 11.39 -18.22 12.82
C GLY A 118 10.38 -19.02 13.64
N GLY A 119 10.19 -20.31 13.34
CA GLY A 119 9.39 -21.25 14.13
C GLY A 119 8.00 -21.59 13.58
N GLN A 120 7.27 -22.48 14.26
CA GLN A 120 5.84 -22.72 14.00
C GLN A 120 5.07 -21.41 14.16
N ARG A 121 4.19 -21.11 13.20
CA ARG A 121 3.32 -19.92 13.19
C ARG A 121 2.44 -19.95 14.44
N GLY A 122 2.77 -19.14 15.44
CA GLY A 122 1.93 -18.96 16.62
C GLY A 122 0.74 -18.05 16.33
N ASP A 123 -0.17 -17.89 17.28
CA ASP A 123 -1.44 -17.14 17.20
C ASP A 123 -1.31 -15.63 16.89
N SER A 124 -0.11 -15.14 16.59
CA SER A 124 0.20 -13.73 16.29
C SER A 124 0.28 -13.42 14.78
N VAL A 125 0.04 -14.40 13.91
CA VAL A 125 0.04 -14.25 12.45
C VAL A 125 -1.39 -14.22 11.95
N VAL A 126 -1.75 -13.14 11.26
CA VAL A 126 -3.08 -12.94 10.68
C VAL A 126 -2.98 -13.04 9.17
N LEU A 127 -3.73 -13.99 8.60
CA LEU A 127 -3.72 -14.28 7.16
C LEU A 127 -4.92 -13.62 6.48
N GLU A 128 -4.68 -12.98 5.34
CA GLU A 128 -5.74 -12.36 4.53
C GLU A 128 -6.67 -13.40 3.90
N ASN A 129 -6.16 -14.61 3.64
CA ASN A 129 -6.89 -15.65 2.92
C ASN A 129 -6.78 -17.00 3.64
N VAL A 130 -7.93 -17.60 3.93
CA VAL A 130 -8.08 -18.94 4.51
C VAL A 130 -9.19 -19.70 3.78
N THR A 131 -9.27 -21.02 3.96
CA THR A 131 -10.41 -21.79 3.46
C THR A 131 -11.70 -21.40 4.21
N PRO A 132 -12.90 -21.72 3.70
CA PRO A 132 -14.15 -21.50 4.43
C PRO A 132 -14.20 -22.16 5.82
N GLU A 133 -13.42 -23.22 6.03
CA GLU A 133 -13.29 -23.93 7.31
C GLU A 133 -12.19 -23.32 8.22
N GLY A 134 -11.59 -22.20 7.83
CA GLY A 134 -10.55 -21.51 8.59
C GLY A 134 -9.17 -22.14 8.52
N LYS A 135 -8.88 -22.95 7.48
CA LYS A 135 -7.55 -23.55 7.30
C LYS A 135 -6.65 -22.67 6.44
N GLU A 136 -5.34 -22.72 6.68
CA GLU A 136 -4.36 -22.02 5.83
C GLU A 136 -4.42 -22.54 4.38
N LEU A 137 -4.30 -21.61 3.43
CA LEU A 137 -4.15 -21.93 2.01
C LEU A 137 -2.65 -22.12 1.66
N PRO A 138 -2.31 -22.96 0.67
CA PRO A 138 -0.95 -23.06 0.19
C PRO A 138 -0.55 -21.84 -0.68
N GLY A 139 0.76 -21.69 -0.92
CA GLY A 139 1.29 -20.69 -1.85
C GLY A 139 1.25 -19.25 -1.29
N SER A 140 1.60 -18.27 -2.13
CA SER A 140 1.66 -16.86 -1.71
C SER A 140 0.32 -16.31 -1.25
N LEU A 141 -0.80 -16.81 -1.80
CA LEU A 141 -2.15 -16.37 -1.43
C LEU A 141 -2.44 -16.62 0.06
N GLY A 142 -2.16 -17.82 0.55
CA GLY A 142 -2.39 -18.19 1.96
C GLY A 142 -1.32 -17.74 2.92
N ARG A 143 -0.25 -17.09 2.44
CA ARG A 143 0.78 -16.47 3.29
C ARG A 143 0.67 -14.95 3.34
N LEU A 144 -0.22 -14.35 2.55
CA LEU A 144 -0.37 -12.91 2.49
C LEU A 144 -0.88 -12.38 3.84
N MET A 145 -0.17 -11.40 4.37
CA MET A 145 -0.54 -10.64 5.55
C MET A 145 -0.67 -9.16 5.18
N ASN A 146 -1.67 -8.48 5.74
CA ASN A 146 -1.80 -7.04 5.73
C ASN A 146 -1.93 -6.54 7.18
N PRO A 147 -0.86 -5.99 7.78
CA PRO A 147 -0.90 -5.53 9.16
C PRO A 147 -1.98 -4.47 9.42
N GLY A 148 -2.26 -3.62 8.44
CA GLY A 148 -3.32 -2.60 8.53
C GLY A 148 -4.71 -3.21 8.65
N HIS A 149 -5.04 -4.20 7.83
CA HIS A 149 -6.34 -4.88 7.90
C HIS A 149 -6.52 -5.62 9.22
N ALA A 150 -5.47 -6.28 9.73
CA ALA A 150 -5.53 -6.95 11.01
C ALA A 150 -5.84 -5.96 12.15
N LEU A 151 -5.21 -4.77 12.14
CA LEU A 151 -5.48 -3.71 13.11
C LEU A 151 -6.89 -3.10 12.95
N GLU A 152 -7.39 -2.96 11.72
CA GLU A 152 -8.77 -2.54 11.48
C GLU A 152 -9.77 -3.56 12.05
N ALA A 153 -9.55 -4.84 11.76
CA ALA A 153 -10.36 -5.93 12.31
C ALA A 153 -10.31 -5.97 13.85
N ALA A 154 -9.16 -5.61 14.44
CA ALA A 154 -9.00 -5.57 15.89
C ALA A 154 -9.97 -4.60 16.56
N TRP A 155 -10.02 -3.33 16.14
CA TRP A 155 -10.88 -2.35 16.79
C TRP A 155 -12.36 -2.62 16.53
N LEU A 156 -12.71 -3.18 15.36
CA LEU A 156 -14.08 -3.64 15.08
C LEU A 156 -14.50 -4.78 16.02
N LEU A 157 -13.62 -5.74 16.28
CA LEU A 157 -13.89 -6.84 17.20
C LEU A 157 -13.92 -6.38 18.65
N LEU A 158 -13.11 -5.38 19.03
CA LEU A 158 -13.16 -4.79 20.37
C LEU A 158 -14.48 -4.08 20.61
N GLU A 159 -14.93 -3.24 19.67
CA GLU A 159 -16.26 -2.62 19.68
C GLU A 159 -17.38 -3.65 19.82
N PHE A 160 -17.33 -4.70 19.00
CA PHE A 160 -18.31 -5.78 19.04
C PHE A 160 -18.30 -6.55 20.37
N SER A 161 -17.11 -6.87 20.87
CA SER A 161 -16.94 -7.60 22.14
C SER A 161 -17.45 -6.79 23.33
N GLY A 162 -17.23 -5.48 23.33
CA GLY A 162 -17.75 -4.57 24.35
C GLY A 162 -19.27 -4.61 24.41
N ARG A 163 -19.94 -4.43 23.27
CA ARG A 163 -21.42 -4.48 23.18
C ARG A 163 -22.04 -5.83 23.55
N ARG A 164 -21.26 -6.91 23.52
CA ARG A 164 -21.70 -8.24 23.93
C ARG A 164 -21.32 -8.59 25.38
N GLY A 165 -20.47 -7.79 26.02
CA GLY A 165 -19.84 -8.15 27.29
C GLY A 165 -18.92 -9.38 27.18
N ASP A 166 -18.33 -9.63 26.01
CA ASP A 166 -17.48 -10.81 25.76
C ASP A 166 -16.00 -10.49 25.93
N ALA A 167 -15.54 -10.46 27.19
CA ALA A 167 -14.16 -10.12 27.52
C ALA A 167 -13.13 -11.12 26.99
N ASP A 168 -13.49 -12.40 26.79
CA ASP A 168 -12.57 -13.39 26.23
C ASP A 168 -12.28 -13.09 24.75
N LEU A 169 -13.34 -12.78 23.99
CA LEU A 169 -13.19 -12.32 22.61
C LEU A 169 -12.32 -11.07 22.51
N GLY A 170 -12.57 -10.08 23.38
CA GLY A 170 -11.78 -8.85 23.42
C GLY A 170 -10.30 -9.11 23.72
N ALA A 171 -9.99 -9.95 24.72
CA ALA A 171 -8.61 -10.29 25.07
C ALA A 171 -7.88 -11.02 23.93
N ARG A 172 -8.57 -11.94 23.25
CA ARG A 172 -8.03 -12.63 22.07
C ARG A 172 -7.81 -11.68 20.90
N ALA A 173 -8.71 -10.73 20.67
CA ALA A 173 -8.55 -9.71 19.63
C ALA A 173 -7.31 -8.83 19.89
N VAL A 174 -7.08 -8.38 21.13
CA VAL A 174 -5.87 -7.63 21.49
C VAL A 174 -4.59 -8.44 21.19
N ALA A 175 -4.53 -9.68 21.69
CA ALA A 175 -3.34 -10.52 21.53
C ALA A 175 -3.03 -10.84 20.05
N ALA A 176 -4.05 -11.25 19.29
CA ALA A 176 -3.86 -11.74 17.92
C ALA A 176 -3.82 -10.60 16.89
N LEU A 177 -4.64 -9.56 17.04
CA LEU A 177 -4.91 -8.57 15.99
C LEU A 177 -4.33 -7.17 16.30
N VAL A 178 -3.87 -6.92 17.52
CA VAL A 178 -3.12 -5.69 17.86
C VAL A 178 -1.64 -5.99 18.04
N GLU A 179 -1.30 -6.85 19.00
CA GLU A 179 0.11 -7.08 19.37
C GLU A 179 0.89 -7.79 18.24
N GLY A 180 0.30 -8.80 17.60
CA GLY A 180 0.91 -9.53 16.48
C GLY A 180 1.23 -8.61 15.30
N PRO A 181 0.22 -7.95 14.68
CA PRO A 181 0.43 -7.06 13.54
C PRO A 181 1.38 -5.90 13.81
N LEU A 182 1.40 -5.33 15.02
CA LEU A 182 2.37 -4.28 15.37
C LEU A 182 3.80 -4.83 15.46
N LYS A 183 3.98 -6.00 16.08
CA LYS A 183 5.28 -6.65 16.20
C LYS A 183 5.90 -6.96 14.84
N TRP A 184 5.08 -7.49 13.93
CA TRP A 184 5.57 -8.00 12.64
C TRP A 184 5.51 -6.96 11.52
N GLY A 185 4.51 -6.07 11.57
CA GLY A 185 4.24 -5.06 10.56
C GLY A 185 5.17 -3.84 10.64
N TRP A 186 5.71 -3.52 11.82
CA TRP A 186 6.53 -2.32 11.98
C TRP A 186 7.92 -2.48 11.34
N ASP A 187 8.32 -1.51 10.51
CA ASP A 187 9.64 -1.47 9.90
C ASP A 187 10.67 -0.88 10.89
N PRO A 188 11.61 -1.68 11.44
CA PRO A 188 12.56 -1.18 12.43
C PRO A 188 13.59 -0.21 11.83
N GLN A 189 13.77 -0.21 10.50
CA GLN A 189 14.78 0.61 9.84
C GLN A 189 14.28 2.01 9.51
N HIS A 190 13.03 2.13 9.05
CA HIS A 190 12.46 3.40 8.58
C HIS A 190 11.26 3.88 9.41
N GLY A 191 10.78 3.08 10.36
CA GLY A 191 9.51 3.31 11.04
C GLY A 191 8.32 3.07 10.12
N GLY A 192 7.12 3.01 10.68
CA GLY A 192 5.88 2.81 9.93
C GLY A 192 5.63 1.34 9.55
N LEU A 193 4.36 1.02 9.39
CA LEU A 193 3.88 -0.31 9.02
C LEU A 193 4.18 -0.61 7.54
N PHE A 194 4.71 -1.80 7.25
CA PHE A 194 4.71 -2.37 5.91
C PHE A 194 3.27 -2.55 5.41
N TYR A 195 3.07 -2.44 4.10
CA TYR A 195 1.76 -2.63 3.50
C TYR A 195 1.38 -4.10 3.41
N PHE A 196 2.28 -4.93 2.89
CA PHE A 196 2.09 -6.38 2.79
C PHE A 196 3.30 -7.15 3.29
N LEU A 197 3.05 -8.32 3.87
CA LEU A 197 4.07 -9.28 4.31
C LEU A 197 3.70 -10.70 3.87
N ASP A 198 4.69 -11.59 3.91
CA ASP A 198 4.52 -13.02 3.71
C ASP A 198 4.78 -13.72 5.04
N ALA A 199 3.87 -14.57 5.50
CA ALA A 199 3.91 -15.23 6.79
C ALA A 199 5.13 -16.14 7.01
N ASP A 200 5.79 -16.62 5.95
CA ASP A 200 7.05 -17.39 6.05
C ASP A 200 8.30 -16.52 5.83
N GLY A 201 8.13 -15.22 5.62
CA GLY A 201 9.23 -14.28 5.41
C GLY A 201 9.84 -14.35 4.02
N HIS A 202 9.10 -14.90 3.05
CA HIS A 202 9.46 -14.77 1.64
C HIS A 202 9.23 -13.32 1.17
N CYS A 203 9.83 -12.96 0.03
CA CYS A 203 9.48 -11.69 -0.62
C CYS A 203 8.00 -11.73 -1.04
N PRO A 204 7.16 -10.78 -0.60
CA PRO A 204 5.79 -10.68 -1.06
C PRO A 204 5.73 -10.45 -2.58
N THR A 205 4.62 -10.86 -3.21
CA THR A 205 4.43 -10.74 -4.66
C THR A 205 3.98 -9.34 -5.10
N GLN A 206 3.43 -8.55 -4.19
CA GLN A 206 2.97 -7.18 -4.41
C GLN A 206 4.18 -6.25 -4.55
N LEU A 207 4.25 -5.44 -5.61
CA LEU A 207 5.37 -4.51 -5.81
C LEU A 207 5.42 -3.44 -4.71
N GLU A 208 4.25 -3.08 -4.22
CA GLU A 208 3.98 -2.07 -3.21
C GLU A 208 4.12 -2.58 -1.77
N TRP A 209 4.55 -3.83 -1.55
CA TRP A 209 4.56 -4.46 -0.21
C TRP A 209 5.27 -3.63 0.87
N SER A 210 6.30 -2.88 0.47
CA SER A 210 7.12 -2.07 1.37
C SER A 210 6.69 -0.59 1.50
N LEU A 211 5.68 -0.16 0.74
CA LEU A 211 5.15 1.20 0.86
C LEU A 211 4.53 1.42 2.25
N LYS A 212 4.48 2.69 2.66
CA LYS A 212 3.79 3.12 3.88
C LYS A 212 2.54 3.87 3.44
N LEU A 213 1.37 3.27 3.66
CA LEU A 213 0.10 3.88 3.31
C LEU A 213 -0.51 4.62 4.50
N TRP A 214 -1.32 5.64 4.25
CA TRP A 214 -1.97 6.43 5.29
C TRP A 214 -2.93 5.60 6.15
N TRP A 215 -3.74 4.74 5.52
CA TRP A 215 -4.85 4.09 6.21
C TRP A 215 -4.39 3.02 7.21
N PRO A 216 -3.37 2.16 6.98
CA PRO A 216 -2.91 1.22 7.99
C PRO A 216 -2.48 1.91 9.28
N HIS A 217 -1.89 3.10 9.16
CA HIS A 217 -1.45 3.90 10.30
C HIS A 217 -2.64 4.57 11.00
N ALA A 218 -3.62 5.06 10.25
CA ALA A 218 -4.88 5.57 10.81
C ALA A 218 -5.62 4.50 11.62
N GLU A 219 -5.76 3.29 11.07
CA GLU A 219 -6.41 2.17 11.77
C GLU A 219 -5.62 1.68 12.98
N ALA A 220 -4.29 1.69 12.87
CA ALA A 220 -3.43 1.32 13.98
C ALA A 220 -3.56 2.29 15.17
N MET A 221 -3.78 3.59 14.93
CA MET A 221 -4.03 4.57 16.00
C MET A 221 -5.34 4.24 16.73
N VAL A 222 -6.41 3.98 15.96
CA VAL A 222 -7.72 3.59 16.50
C VAL A 222 -7.62 2.27 17.28
N ALA A 223 -6.94 1.26 16.73
CA ALA A 223 -6.76 -0.04 17.38
C ALA A 223 -6.00 0.02 18.70
N LEU A 224 -4.95 0.85 18.77
CA LEU A 224 -4.18 1.03 20.00
C LEU A 224 -4.99 1.73 21.09
N LEU A 225 -5.79 2.74 20.74
CA LEU A 225 -6.68 3.39 21.71
C LEU A 225 -7.84 2.48 22.14
N ALA A 226 -8.46 1.75 21.21
CA ALA A 226 -9.50 0.77 21.53
C ALA A 226 -8.97 -0.32 22.48
N ALA A 227 -7.76 -0.83 22.21
CA ALA A 227 -7.10 -1.79 23.09
C ALA A 227 -6.75 -1.18 24.46
N GLN A 228 -6.34 0.09 24.51
CA GLN A 228 -6.06 0.81 25.75
C GLN A 228 -7.32 1.02 26.59
N ARG A 229 -8.47 1.30 25.98
CA ARG A 229 -9.77 1.39 26.68
C ARG A 229 -10.22 0.02 27.22
N PHE A 230 -10.00 -1.04 26.46
CA PHE A 230 -10.38 -2.40 26.85
C PHE A 230 -9.48 -2.99 27.95
N GLN A 231 -8.16 -2.90 27.77
CA GLN A 231 -7.16 -3.46 28.69
C GLN A 231 -6.00 -2.46 28.89
N PRO A 232 -6.18 -1.46 29.78
CA PRO A 232 -5.22 -0.38 29.97
C PRO A 232 -3.82 -0.86 30.34
N ARG A 233 -2.81 -0.51 29.54
CA ARG A 233 -1.40 -0.88 29.77
C ARG A 233 -0.45 0.22 29.27
N PRO A 234 0.59 0.61 30.04
CA PRO A 234 1.54 1.66 29.60
C PRO A 234 2.22 1.41 28.25
N SER A 235 2.39 0.13 27.87
CA SER A 235 2.96 -0.25 26.58
C SER A 235 2.09 0.17 25.39
N LEU A 236 0.76 0.09 25.51
CA LEU A 236 -0.17 0.47 24.43
C LEU A 236 -0.14 1.97 24.20
N VAL A 237 -0.09 2.77 25.27
CA VAL A 237 0.08 4.23 25.19
C VAL A 237 1.40 4.58 24.51
N SER A 238 2.49 3.91 24.89
CA SER A 238 3.81 4.15 24.29
C SER A 238 3.83 3.83 22.80
N GLN A 239 3.20 2.72 22.40
CA GLN A 239 3.04 2.34 20.99
C GLN A 239 2.15 3.33 20.23
N PHE A 240 1.05 3.79 20.83
CA PHE A 240 0.18 4.79 20.23
C PHE A 240 0.95 6.09 19.96
N LEU A 241 1.69 6.60 20.94
CA LEU A 241 2.47 7.81 20.78
C LEU A 241 3.54 7.67 19.69
N GLN A 242 4.25 6.53 19.64
CA GLN A 242 5.22 6.26 18.58
C GLN A 242 4.58 6.26 17.20
N LEU A 243 3.48 5.53 17.04
CA LEU A 243 2.75 5.40 15.78
C LEU A 243 2.15 6.74 15.36
N ALA A 244 1.48 7.45 16.27
CA ALA A 244 0.85 8.75 16.01
C ALA A 244 1.91 9.79 15.61
N GLN A 245 3.04 9.85 16.31
CA GLN A 245 4.15 10.74 15.95
C GLN A 245 4.65 10.46 14.53
N TYR A 246 4.94 9.19 14.21
CA TYR A 246 5.33 8.81 12.84
C TYR A 246 4.27 9.23 11.82
N THR A 247 3.00 8.97 12.11
CA THR A 247 1.89 9.24 11.19
C THR A 247 1.74 10.73 10.91
N PHE A 248 1.77 11.55 11.96
CA PHE A 248 1.63 13.00 11.87
C PHE A 248 2.85 13.67 11.24
N ASP A 249 4.04 13.11 11.38
CA ASP A 249 5.27 13.64 10.77
C ASP A 249 5.40 13.27 9.30
N LYS A 250 4.92 12.10 8.90
CA LYS A 250 5.17 11.54 7.57
C LYS A 250 4.04 11.76 6.58
N PHE A 251 2.78 11.71 7.02
CA PHE A 251 1.64 11.76 6.10
C PHE A 251 1.03 13.15 5.99
N ARG A 252 1.05 13.99 7.04
CA ARG A 252 0.43 15.31 6.99
C ARG A 252 1.09 16.21 5.96
N ASP A 253 0.27 16.93 5.21
CA ASP A 253 0.74 18.06 4.41
C ASP A 253 0.24 19.37 5.03
N PRO A 254 1.07 20.06 5.83
CA PRO A 254 0.69 21.33 6.45
C PRO A 254 0.54 22.48 5.45
N GLU A 255 1.05 22.35 4.22
CA GLU A 255 0.97 23.42 3.20
C GLU A 255 -0.42 23.45 2.56
N HIS A 256 -0.98 22.28 2.22
CA HIS A 256 -2.25 22.19 1.49
C HIS A 256 -3.39 21.55 2.29
N GLY A 257 -3.13 21.13 3.52
CA GLY A 257 -4.07 20.35 4.33
C GLY A 257 -4.18 18.90 3.86
N GLU A 258 -4.92 18.11 4.64
CA GLU A 258 -5.05 16.65 4.46
C GLU A 258 -3.71 15.90 4.56
N TRP A 259 -3.78 14.58 4.40
CA TRP A 259 -2.64 13.68 4.41
C TRP A 259 -2.33 13.19 3.00
N PHE A 260 -1.05 13.02 2.68
CA PHE A 260 -0.62 12.15 1.58
C PHE A 260 -1.10 10.72 1.82
N GLY A 261 -1.43 10.01 0.74
CA GLY A 261 -1.81 8.60 0.82
C GLY A 261 -0.61 7.64 0.83
N TYR A 262 0.41 7.93 0.03
CA TYR A 262 1.35 6.91 -0.40
C TYR A 262 2.78 7.39 -0.22
N LEU A 263 3.52 6.71 0.65
CA LEU A 263 4.94 6.96 0.89
C LEU A 263 5.76 5.75 0.46
N ASN A 264 6.98 6.00 -0.02
CA ASN A 264 8.00 4.98 -0.18
C ASN A 264 8.38 4.41 1.20
N ARG A 265 9.12 3.29 1.19
CA ARG A 265 9.54 2.63 2.43
C ARG A 265 10.28 3.56 3.39
N ASP A 266 11.11 4.46 2.86
CA ASP A 266 11.88 5.45 3.62
C ASP A 266 11.05 6.63 4.17
N GLY A 267 9.75 6.65 3.88
CA GLY A 267 8.83 7.69 4.29
C GLY A 267 8.83 8.93 3.37
N SER A 268 9.52 8.91 2.24
CA SER A 268 9.39 9.95 1.21
C SER A 268 8.07 9.83 0.45
N VAL A 269 7.49 10.95 0.02
CA VAL A 269 6.21 10.96 -0.72
C VAL A 269 6.37 10.24 -2.07
N ALA A 270 5.62 9.16 -2.26
CA ALA A 270 5.60 8.40 -3.52
C ALA A 270 4.56 8.96 -4.49
N LEU A 271 3.38 9.34 -3.98
CA LEU A 271 2.32 9.99 -4.75
C LEU A 271 1.77 11.18 -3.97
N SER A 272 1.80 12.36 -4.58
CA SER A 272 1.40 13.62 -3.94
C SER A 272 -0.11 13.87 -3.89
N ILE A 273 -0.92 12.94 -4.41
CA ILE A 273 -2.37 13.05 -4.43
C ILE A 273 -2.97 13.01 -3.01
N LYS A 274 -3.99 13.83 -2.76
CA LYS A 274 -4.75 13.84 -1.49
C LYS A 274 -6.01 12.99 -1.52
N GLY A 275 -6.46 12.65 -2.72
CA GLY A 275 -7.57 11.75 -2.98
C GLY A 275 -7.40 11.07 -4.32
N GLY A 276 -8.07 9.94 -4.51
CA GLY A 276 -7.98 9.12 -5.71
C GLY A 276 -8.95 7.94 -5.64
N PRO A 277 -8.75 6.90 -6.48
CA PRO A 277 -9.67 5.77 -6.53
C PRO A 277 -9.88 5.05 -5.19
N TYR A 278 -8.87 5.10 -4.31
CA TYR A 278 -8.86 4.38 -3.03
C TYR A 278 -8.64 5.29 -1.81
N LYS A 279 -8.46 6.61 -2.00
CA LYS A 279 -8.34 7.59 -0.91
C LYS A 279 -9.42 8.66 -1.05
N GLY A 280 -10.27 8.77 -0.03
CA GLY A 280 -11.29 9.80 0.08
C GLY A 280 -11.44 10.30 1.52
N CYS A 281 -12.50 11.06 1.77
CA CYS A 281 -12.87 11.54 3.10
C CYS A 281 -13.49 10.39 3.92
N PHE A 282 -12.65 9.47 4.39
CA PHE A 282 -13.07 8.34 5.21
C PHE A 282 -12.06 8.03 6.32
N HIS A 283 -11.00 7.27 6.02
CA HIS A 283 -10.04 6.79 7.04
C HIS A 283 -9.44 7.90 7.89
N VAL A 284 -8.98 9.01 7.27
CA VAL A 284 -8.36 10.12 8.03
C VAL A 284 -9.36 10.77 8.97
N ALA A 285 -10.49 11.24 8.44
CA ALA A 285 -11.50 11.94 9.23
C ALA A 285 -12.09 11.04 10.32
N ARG A 286 -12.44 9.78 9.99
CA ARG A 286 -12.94 8.80 10.96
C ARG A 286 -11.93 8.54 12.06
N ALA A 287 -10.69 8.21 11.70
CA ALA A 287 -9.68 7.84 12.69
C ALA A 287 -9.39 8.99 13.64
N LEU A 288 -9.30 10.23 13.15
CA LEU A 288 -9.08 11.40 14.00
C LEU A 288 -10.25 11.65 14.95
N LEU A 289 -11.48 11.60 14.46
CA LEU A 289 -12.67 11.74 15.31
C LEU A 289 -12.73 10.65 16.39
N MET A 290 -12.55 9.38 16.00
CA MET A 290 -12.57 8.27 16.95
C MET A 290 -11.40 8.36 17.96
N CYS A 291 -10.22 8.83 17.53
CA CYS A 291 -9.10 9.02 18.45
C CYS A 291 -9.38 10.15 19.44
N GLU A 292 -10.00 11.26 19.01
CA GLU A 292 -10.42 12.35 19.88
C GLU A 292 -11.40 11.84 20.95
N GLU A 293 -12.49 11.19 20.54
CA GLU A 293 -13.48 10.63 21.45
C GLU A 293 -12.87 9.62 22.45
N MET A 294 -12.02 8.70 21.96
CA MET A 294 -11.37 7.72 22.84
C MET A 294 -10.35 8.36 23.80
N LEU A 295 -9.65 9.41 23.37
CA LEU A 295 -8.71 10.11 24.23
C LEU A 295 -9.44 10.87 25.34
N ASP A 296 -10.56 11.52 25.03
CA ASP A 296 -11.41 12.17 26.02
C ASP A 296 -11.89 11.15 27.06
N ASP A 297 -12.45 10.01 26.63
CA ASP A 297 -12.88 8.94 27.53
C ASP A 297 -11.74 8.45 28.44
N ILE A 298 -10.54 8.27 27.88
CA ILE A 298 -9.36 7.81 28.64
C ILE A 298 -8.90 8.86 29.66
N LEU A 299 -8.92 10.14 29.30
CA LEU A 299 -8.44 11.25 30.14
C LEU A 299 -9.43 11.61 31.25
N GLU A 300 -10.73 11.51 30.97
CA GLU A 300 -11.80 11.73 31.95
C GLU A 300 -11.99 10.52 32.89
N GLY A 301 -11.38 9.38 32.53
CA GLY A 301 -11.50 8.13 33.29
C GLY A 301 -12.86 7.45 33.09
N GLU A 302 -13.55 7.75 31.99
CA GLU A 302 -14.81 7.12 31.64
C GLU A 302 -14.59 5.63 31.33
N LYS A 303 -15.48 4.79 31.84
CA LYS A 303 -15.48 3.38 31.50
C LYS A 303 -16.14 3.21 30.13
N PRO A 304 -15.62 2.33 29.25
CA PRO A 304 -16.26 2.06 27.97
C PRO A 304 -17.73 1.63 28.19
N PRO A 305 -18.64 2.00 27.28
CA PRO A 305 -20.05 1.62 27.38
C PRO A 305 -20.15 0.09 27.45
N GLN A 306 -20.84 -0.40 28.49
CA GLN A 306 -21.11 -1.82 28.75
C GLN A 306 -22.18 -2.37 27.81
#